data_AF-A0A519PQT0-F1
#
_entry.id   AF-A0A519PQT0-F1
#
_cell.length_a   1.000
_cell.length_b   1.000
_cell.length_c   1.000
_cell.angle_alpha   90.00
_cell.angle_beta   90.00
_cell.angle_gamma   90.00
#
_symmetry.space_group_name_H-M   'P 1'
#
loop_
_entity.id
_entity.type
_entity.pdbx_description
1 polymer ?
#
loop_
_entity_poly.entity_id
_entity_poly.type
_entity_poly.pdbx_seq_one_letter_code
_entity_poly.pdbx_strand_id
1 'polypeptide(L)'
;GDLITYDSPANTDVIDVADRRRGLSAALAVFYLHAARMAGLEAKGVDFPGHFLLRVETGEGPVALDPFSQGRLVLPSELTRRALRAGLTPHVADRLDLLMAPVSDRQALIRLQNVLFSRALKASDYEGAERSALRRALLDPEDHRPWLDVAAAREKQGALAGALDALSRARSLDGPAEARRLTTFDRVRMRLN
;
A
#
# COMPACT_ATOMS: atom_id res chain seq x y z
N GLY A 1 -3.96 15.23 -7.49
CA GLY A 1 -2.84 14.82 -6.64
C GLY A 1 -2.22 16.04 -6.02
N ASP A 2 -1.54 15.90 -4.88
CA ASP A 2 -0.75 16.99 -4.31
C ASP A 2 0.71 16.91 -4.77
N LEU A 3 1.11 17.83 -5.66
CA LEU A 3 2.48 17.91 -6.17
C LEU A 3 3.37 18.85 -5.34
N ILE A 4 2.78 19.74 -4.54
CA ILE A 4 3.50 20.79 -3.81
C ILE A 4 3.96 20.24 -2.46
N THR A 5 3.03 19.65 -1.72
CA THR A 5 3.28 19.08 -0.40
C THR A 5 3.15 17.57 -0.44
N TYR A 6 3.77 16.92 -1.43
CA TYR A 6 3.63 15.47 -1.71
C TYR A 6 3.83 14.61 -0.46
N ASP A 7 4.81 14.95 0.37
CA ASP A 7 5.15 14.21 1.60
C ASP A 7 4.36 14.59 2.86
N SER A 8 3.37 15.49 2.74
CA SER A 8 2.47 15.83 3.85
C SER A 8 1.64 14.62 4.31
N PRO A 9 1.52 14.36 5.63
CA PRO A 9 0.61 13.35 6.18
C PRO A 9 -0.86 13.56 5.76
N ALA A 10 -1.25 14.82 5.55
CA ALA A 10 -2.59 15.20 5.13
C ALA A 10 -2.99 14.57 3.79
N ASN A 11 -2.04 14.11 2.96
CA ASN A 11 -2.33 13.49 1.67
C ASN A 11 -2.86 12.04 1.77
N THR A 12 -2.93 11.51 2.99
CA THR A 12 -3.46 10.17 3.28
C THR A 12 -4.56 10.18 4.34
N ASP A 13 -4.85 11.32 4.95
CA ASP A 13 -5.98 11.51 5.85
C ASP A 13 -7.25 11.81 5.03
N VAL A 14 -8.30 11.02 5.22
CA VAL A 14 -9.51 11.13 4.39
C VAL A 14 -10.25 12.45 4.60
N ILE A 15 -10.20 13.03 5.81
CA ILE A 15 -10.86 14.30 6.12
C ILE A 15 -10.08 15.44 5.45
N ASP A 16 -8.76 15.48 5.64
CA ASP A 16 -7.91 16.48 4.99
C ASP A 16 -7.98 16.40 3.46
N VAL A 17 -8.03 15.18 2.90
CA VAL A 17 -8.15 15.00 1.44
C VAL A 17 -9.52 15.49 0.95
N ALA A 18 -10.60 15.27 1.71
CA ALA A 18 -11.93 15.77 1.37
C ALA A 18 -11.97 17.30 1.36
N ASP A 19 -11.43 17.94 2.39
CA ASP A 19 -11.44 19.39 2.56
C ASP A 19 -10.54 20.09 1.55
N ARG A 20 -9.31 19.61 1.37
CA ARG A 20 -8.31 20.22 0.48
C ARG A 20 -8.48 19.79 -0.98
N ARG A 21 -9.25 18.73 -1.24
CA ARG A 21 -9.41 18.08 -2.56
C ARG A 21 -8.08 17.69 -3.21
N ARG A 22 -7.09 17.33 -2.37
CA ARG A 22 -5.72 17.00 -2.77
C ARG A 22 -5.20 15.87 -1.88
N GLY A 23 -4.49 14.91 -2.49
CA GLY A 23 -3.94 13.76 -1.78
C GLY A 23 -3.11 12.84 -2.67
N LEU A 24 -2.71 11.70 -2.11
CA LEU A 24 -2.08 10.61 -2.85
C LEU A 24 -3.12 9.80 -3.63
N SER A 25 -2.67 9.08 -4.65
CA SER A 25 -3.52 8.26 -5.52
C SER A 25 -4.39 7.27 -4.75
N ALA A 26 -3.82 6.56 -3.78
CA ALA A 26 -4.54 5.57 -2.98
C ALA A 26 -5.66 6.19 -2.11
N ALA A 27 -5.45 7.39 -1.56
CA ALA A 27 -6.47 8.08 -0.78
C ALA A 27 -7.56 8.68 -1.69
N LEU A 28 -7.17 9.33 -2.79
CA LEU A 28 -8.10 9.88 -3.79
C LEU A 28 -8.97 8.79 -4.42
N ALA A 29 -8.44 7.59 -4.62
CA ALA A 29 -9.18 6.47 -5.16
C ALA A 29 -10.44 6.11 -4.34
N VAL A 30 -10.43 6.32 -3.02
CA VAL A 30 -11.62 6.11 -2.17
C VAL A 30 -12.78 6.98 -2.63
N PHE A 31 -12.53 8.26 -2.90
CA PHE A 31 -13.53 9.20 -3.38
C PHE A 31 -14.00 8.87 -4.80
N TYR A 32 -13.08 8.51 -5.70
CA TYR A 32 -13.43 8.14 -7.06
C TYR A 32 -14.25 6.85 -7.13
N LEU A 33 -13.89 5.83 -6.34
CA LEU A 33 -14.66 4.58 -6.26
C LEU A 33 -16.06 4.82 -5.67
N HIS A 34 -16.18 5.70 -4.67
CA HIS A 34 -17.48 6.10 -4.14
C HIS A 34 -18.32 6.85 -5.19
N ALA A 35 -17.73 7.84 -5.87
CA ALA A 35 -18.41 8.58 -6.93
C ALA A 35 -18.84 7.69 -8.10
N ALA A 36 -18.01 6.73 -8.51
CA ALA A 36 -18.34 5.75 -9.54
C ALA A 36 -19.57 4.91 -9.15
N ARG A 37 -19.59 4.39 -7.90
CA ARG A 37 -20.76 3.64 -7.38
C ARG A 37 -22.03 4.48 -7.40
N MET A 38 -21.94 5.74 -6.96
CA MET A 38 -23.08 6.68 -6.97
C MET A 38 -23.56 7.01 -8.39
N ALA A 39 -22.66 7.01 -9.37
CA ALA A 39 -22.97 7.23 -10.78
C ALA A 39 -23.41 5.95 -11.52
N GLY A 40 -23.49 4.80 -10.84
CA GLY A 40 -23.81 3.52 -11.48
C GLY A 40 -22.70 2.97 -12.40
N LEU A 41 -21.46 3.47 -12.26
CA LEU A 41 -20.31 3.00 -13.01
C LEU A 41 -19.65 1.81 -12.32
N GLU A 42 -19.33 0.78 -13.10
CA GLU A 42 -18.53 -0.34 -12.63
C GLU A 42 -17.05 0.06 -12.60
N ALA A 43 -16.54 0.34 -11.40
CA ALA A 43 -15.15 0.70 -11.17
C ALA A 43 -14.53 -0.11 -10.02
N LYS A 44 -13.27 -0.50 -10.20
CA LYS A 44 -12.46 -1.23 -9.22
C LYS A 44 -11.09 -0.61 -9.07
N GLY A 45 -10.49 -0.74 -7.88
CA GLY A 45 -9.13 -0.29 -7.65
C GLY A 45 -8.11 -1.20 -8.35
N VAL A 46 -6.96 -0.64 -8.71
CA VAL A 46 -5.81 -1.36 -9.27
C VAL A 46 -4.57 -0.93 -8.52
N ASP A 47 -3.88 -1.90 -7.90
CA ASP A 47 -2.59 -1.67 -7.26
C ASP A 47 -1.48 -1.69 -8.30
N PHE A 48 -1.25 -0.54 -8.93
CA PHE A 48 -0.25 -0.39 -9.97
C PHE A 48 1.13 -0.06 -9.36
N PRO A 49 2.23 -0.53 -9.96
CA PRO A 49 3.58 -0.20 -9.48
C PRO A 49 3.79 1.31 -9.33
N GLY A 50 4.07 1.75 -8.09
CA GLY A 50 4.27 3.16 -7.75
C GLY A 50 3.01 4.03 -7.77
N HIS A 51 1.81 3.49 -8.03
CA HIS A 51 0.60 4.29 -8.20
C HIS A 51 -0.68 3.49 -7.91
N PHE A 52 -1.72 4.10 -7.34
CA PHE A 52 -3.05 3.46 -7.31
C PHE A 52 -3.91 3.98 -8.47
N LEU A 53 -4.50 3.10 -9.26
CA LEU A 53 -5.34 3.46 -10.40
C LEU A 53 -6.76 2.91 -10.18
N LEU A 54 -7.69 3.34 -11.04
CA LEU A 54 -8.98 2.69 -11.18
C LEU A 54 -9.04 2.00 -12.54
N ARG A 55 -9.69 0.85 -12.57
CA ARG A 55 -10.20 0.20 -13.77
C ARG A 55 -11.70 0.46 -13.82
N VAL A 56 -12.17 1.06 -14.90
CA VAL A 56 -13.59 1.32 -15.15
C VAL A 56 -14.03 0.48 -16.33
N GLU A 57 -15.07 -0.32 -16.15
CA GLU A 57 -15.65 -1.12 -17.23
C GLU A 57 -16.54 -0.24 -18.12
N THR A 58 -16.38 -0.38 -19.44
CA THR A 58 -17.17 0.37 -20.44
C THR A 58 -17.62 -0.56 -21.56
N GLY A 59 -18.56 -0.11 -22.40
CA GLY A 59 -19.02 -0.88 -23.55
C GLY A 59 -17.94 -1.16 -24.61
N GLU A 60 -16.89 -0.34 -24.66
CA GLU A 60 -15.74 -0.51 -25.56
C GLU A 60 -14.57 -1.28 -24.91
N GLY A 61 -14.73 -1.67 -23.65
CA GLY A 61 -13.72 -2.37 -22.85
C GLY A 61 -13.25 -1.58 -21.61
N PRO A 62 -12.39 -2.19 -20.79
CA PRO A 62 -11.89 -1.58 -19.57
C PRO A 62 -10.95 -0.39 -19.87
N VAL A 63 -11.11 0.69 -19.13
CA VAL A 63 -10.21 1.85 -19.19
C VAL A 63 -9.53 2.10 -17.85
N ALA A 64 -8.28 2.55 -17.90
CA ALA A 64 -7.54 2.96 -16.71
C ALA A 64 -7.76 4.45 -16.43
N LEU A 65 -8.09 4.78 -15.19
CA LEU A 65 -8.31 6.14 -14.72
C LEU A 65 -7.35 6.46 -13.58
N ASP A 66 -6.75 7.65 -13.61
CA ASP A 66 -5.75 8.10 -12.63
C ASP A 66 -6.31 9.19 -11.69
N PRO A 67 -6.69 8.86 -10.44
CA PRO A 67 -7.17 9.84 -9.47
C PRO A 67 -6.16 10.93 -9.12
N PHE A 68 -4.87 10.61 -9.17
CA PHE A 68 -3.83 11.58 -8.87
C PHE A 68 -3.74 12.62 -10.00
N SER A 69 -3.91 12.19 -11.24
CA SER A 69 -3.96 13.04 -12.43
C SER A 69 -5.38 13.53 -12.76
N GLN A 70 -6.15 13.93 -11.74
CA GLN A 70 -7.49 14.52 -11.88
C GLN A 70 -8.50 13.64 -12.63
N GLY A 71 -8.34 12.32 -12.56
CA GLY A 71 -9.26 11.38 -13.17
C GLY A 71 -9.10 11.23 -14.68
N ARG A 72 -7.95 11.61 -15.25
CA ARG A 72 -7.71 11.39 -16.68
C ARG A 72 -7.62 9.90 -17.01
N LEU A 73 -7.97 9.58 -18.25
CA LEU A 73 -7.69 8.28 -18.84
C LEU A 73 -6.18 8.07 -19.01
N VAL A 74 -5.73 6.85 -18.74
CA VAL A 74 -4.34 6.43 -18.93
C VAL A 74 -4.30 5.41 -20.05
N LEU A 75 -3.64 5.78 -21.15
CA LEU A 75 -3.52 4.90 -22.31
C LEU A 75 -2.60 3.71 -22.01
N PRO A 76 -2.79 2.55 -22.68
CA PRO A 76 -1.93 1.38 -22.50
C PRO A 76 -0.43 1.67 -22.68
N SER A 77 -0.06 2.50 -23.67
CA SER A 77 1.32 2.90 -23.90
C SER A 77 1.94 3.68 -22.73
N GLU A 78 1.12 4.43 -21.98
CA GLU A 78 1.57 5.12 -20.79
C GLU A 78 1.69 4.17 -19.59
N LEU A 79 0.76 3.24 -19.41
CA LEU A 79 0.85 2.21 -18.36
C LEU A 79 2.14 1.40 -18.51
N THR A 80 2.45 0.94 -19.72
CA THR A 80 3.72 0.25 -20.01
C THR A 80 4.93 1.10 -19.62
N ARG A 81 4.92 2.40 -19.96
CA ARG A 81 6.00 3.33 -19.60
C ARG A 81 6.14 3.51 -18.09
N ARG A 82 5.02 3.62 -17.36
CA ARG A 82 5.01 3.74 -15.89
C ARG A 82 5.57 2.47 -15.24
N ALA A 83 5.15 1.30 -15.71
CA ALA A 83 5.64 0.02 -15.20
C ALA A 83 7.15 -0.20 -15.46
N LEU A 84 7.66 0.18 -16.64
CA LEU A 84 9.11 0.16 -16.91
C LEU A 84 9.87 1.11 -15.97
N ARG A 85 9.36 2.33 -15.73
CA ARG A 85 9.97 3.28 -14.77
C ARG A 85 9.95 2.77 -13.33
N ALA A 86 8.98 1.92 -12.99
CA ALA A 86 8.89 1.27 -11.69
C ALA A 86 9.84 0.06 -11.56
N GLY A 87 10.69 -0.21 -12.55
CA GLY A 87 11.72 -1.25 -12.50
C GLY A 87 11.25 -2.63 -12.94
N LEU A 88 10.08 -2.75 -13.58
CA LEU A 88 9.63 -4.03 -14.16
C LEU A 88 10.33 -4.27 -15.52
N THR A 89 11.06 -5.37 -15.65
CA THR A 89 11.72 -5.81 -16.91
C THR A 89 11.70 -7.35 -17.02
N PRO A 90 11.79 -7.93 -18.23
CA PRO A 90 11.23 -7.55 -19.53
C PRO A 90 9.75 -8.05 -19.71
N HIS A 91 9.10 -7.76 -20.85
CA HIS A 91 7.73 -8.20 -21.22
C HIS A 91 6.57 -7.54 -20.44
N VAL A 92 6.71 -6.26 -20.09
CA VAL A 92 5.65 -5.51 -19.36
C VAL A 92 4.35 -5.42 -20.16
N ALA A 93 4.43 -5.23 -21.49
CA ALA A 93 3.24 -5.13 -22.34
C ALA A 93 2.36 -6.39 -22.26
N ASP A 94 2.99 -7.56 -22.27
CA ASP A 94 2.32 -8.86 -22.19
C ASP A 94 1.72 -9.13 -20.80
N ARG A 95 2.15 -8.37 -19.79
CA ARG A 95 1.64 -8.45 -18.41
C ARG A 95 0.69 -7.32 -18.05
N LEU A 96 0.31 -6.47 -19.00
CA LEU A 96 -0.53 -5.32 -18.70
C LEU A 96 -1.89 -5.74 -18.12
N ASP A 97 -2.46 -6.84 -18.60
CA ASP A 97 -3.70 -7.41 -18.05
C ASP A 97 -3.56 -7.82 -16.59
N LEU A 98 -2.42 -8.38 -16.21
CA LEU A 98 -2.10 -8.73 -14.82
C LEU A 98 -1.88 -7.49 -13.96
N LEU A 99 -1.21 -6.47 -14.49
CA LEU A 99 -0.97 -5.20 -13.80
C LEU A 99 -2.25 -4.36 -13.67
N MET A 100 -3.22 -4.56 -14.55
CA MET A 100 -4.54 -3.93 -14.56
C MET A 100 -5.64 -4.83 -13.97
N ALA A 101 -5.25 -5.94 -13.33
CA ALA A 101 -6.20 -6.78 -12.62
C ALA A 101 -6.81 -5.99 -11.45
N PRO A 102 -8.14 -6.01 -11.28
CA PRO A 102 -8.79 -5.32 -10.17
C PRO A 102 -8.37 -5.95 -8.84
N VAL A 103 -8.19 -5.12 -7.83
CA VAL A 103 -7.97 -5.56 -6.45
C VAL A 103 -9.26 -5.47 -5.65
N SER A 104 -9.40 -6.34 -4.65
CA SER A 104 -10.49 -6.26 -3.68
C SER A 104 -10.38 -5.01 -2.80
N ASP A 105 -11.50 -4.57 -2.21
CA ASP A 105 -11.51 -3.46 -1.25
C ASP A 105 -10.55 -3.73 -0.07
N ARG A 106 -10.41 -4.99 0.37
CA ARG A 106 -9.43 -5.42 1.39
C ARG A 106 -7.99 -5.15 0.93
N GLN A 107 -7.63 -5.55 -0.28
CA GLN A 107 -6.30 -5.31 -0.85
C GLN A 107 -6.02 -3.81 -1.05
N ALA A 108 -7.03 -3.04 -1.47
CA ALA A 108 -6.91 -1.58 -1.57
C ALA A 108 -6.62 -0.93 -0.21
N LEU A 109 -7.29 -1.38 0.86
CA LEU A 109 -7.02 -0.91 2.22
C LEU A 109 -5.62 -1.32 2.69
N ILE A 110 -5.18 -2.56 2.44
CA ILE A 110 -3.81 -3.00 2.74
C ILE A 110 -2.79 -2.10 2.02
N ARG A 111 -3.04 -1.77 0.75
CA ARG A 111 -2.20 -0.85 -0.02
C ARG A 111 -2.15 0.55 0.59
N LEU A 112 -3.28 1.09 1.03
CA LEU A 112 -3.32 2.38 1.74
C LEU A 112 -2.54 2.33 3.07
N GLN A 113 -2.69 1.26 3.85
CA GLN A 113 -1.92 1.07 5.08
C GLN A 113 -0.41 0.93 4.81
N ASN A 114 0.00 0.29 3.71
CA ASN A 114 1.41 0.23 3.29
C ASN A 114 1.97 1.64 2.98
N VAL A 115 1.18 2.49 2.32
CA VAL A 115 1.55 3.89 2.04
C VAL A 115 1.72 4.66 3.35
N LEU A 116 0.77 4.55 4.27
CA LEU A 116 0.84 5.18 5.60
C LEU A 116 2.08 4.70 6.38
N PHE A 117 2.31 3.39 6.42
CA PHE A 117 3.46 2.78 7.10
C PHE A 117 4.80 3.35 6.60
N SER A 118 5.01 3.32 5.28
CA SER A 118 6.27 3.79 4.68
C SER A 118 6.52 5.27 4.93
N ARG A 119 5.46 6.09 4.99
CA ARG A 119 5.56 7.53 5.23
C ARG A 119 5.79 7.85 6.70
N ALA A 120 5.07 7.16 7.59
CA ALA A 120 5.26 7.28 9.02
C ALA A 120 6.70 6.92 9.42
N LEU A 121 7.25 5.82 8.86
CA LEU A 121 8.66 5.47 9.05
C LEU A 121 9.63 6.57 8.58
N LYS A 122 9.40 7.18 7.41
CA LYS A 122 10.23 8.28 6.89
C LYS A 122 10.15 9.52 7.77
N ALA A 123 8.99 9.79 8.35
CA ALA A 123 8.76 10.90 9.27
C ALA A 123 9.22 10.60 10.72
N SER A 124 9.76 9.40 10.98
CA SER A 124 10.04 8.90 12.33
C SER A 124 8.81 8.87 13.27
N ASP A 125 7.60 8.88 12.70
CA ASP A 125 6.35 8.60 13.41
C ASP A 125 6.19 7.08 13.58
N TYR A 126 6.91 6.53 14.55
CA TYR A 126 6.95 5.09 14.76
C TYR A 126 5.63 4.54 15.33
N GLU A 127 4.87 5.36 16.06
CA GLU A 127 3.54 4.99 16.53
C GLU A 127 2.56 4.86 15.36
N GLY A 128 2.56 5.82 14.43
CA GLY A 128 1.80 5.75 13.19
C GLY A 128 2.22 4.58 12.29
N ALA A 129 3.51 4.28 12.24
CA ALA A 129 4.04 3.12 11.54
C ALA A 129 3.51 1.81 12.17
N GLU A 130 3.62 1.64 13.48
CA GLU A 130 3.09 0.47 14.19
C GLU A 130 1.60 0.30 13.94
N ARG A 131 0.81 1.37 14.13
CA ARG A 131 -0.64 1.37 13.91
C ARG A 131 -1.01 0.93 12.50
N SER A 132 -0.27 1.40 11.50
CA SER A 132 -0.49 1.02 10.09
C SER A 132 -0.10 -0.44 9.82
N ALA A 133 0.98 -0.93 10.42
CA ALA A 133 1.42 -2.32 10.30
C ALA A 133 0.45 -3.29 11.00
N LEU A 134 -0.01 -2.98 12.21
CA LEU A 134 -1.01 -3.77 12.92
C LEU A 134 -2.32 -3.87 12.15
N ARG A 135 -2.79 -2.76 11.56
CA ARG A 135 -3.99 -2.78 10.71
C ARG A 135 -3.84 -3.72 9.51
N ARG A 136 -2.66 -3.79 8.89
CA ARG A 136 -2.40 -4.78 7.82
C ARG A 136 -2.45 -6.20 8.33
N ALA A 137 -1.83 -6.47 9.48
CA ALA A 137 -1.89 -7.79 10.12
C ALA A 137 -3.33 -8.21 10.47
N LEU A 138 -4.21 -7.27 10.82
CA LEU A 138 -5.62 -7.54 11.08
C LEU A 138 -6.45 -7.70 9.79
N LEU A 139 -6.08 -7.01 8.72
CA LEU A 139 -6.73 -7.11 7.41
C LEU A 139 -6.36 -8.40 6.68
N ASP A 140 -5.16 -8.94 6.91
CA ASP A 140 -4.69 -10.22 6.37
C ASP A 140 -4.01 -11.05 7.47
N PRO A 141 -4.78 -11.76 8.32
CA PRO A 141 -4.27 -12.44 9.51
C PRO A 141 -3.28 -13.59 9.25
N GLU A 142 -3.32 -14.15 8.04
CA GLU A 142 -2.46 -15.26 7.62
C GLU A 142 -1.14 -14.76 7.01
N ASP A 143 -1.02 -13.46 6.71
CA ASP A 143 0.22 -12.86 6.23
C ASP A 143 1.15 -12.52 7.40
N HIS A 144 2.34 -13.13 7.41
CA HIS A 144 3.35 -12.86 8.41
C HIS A 144 4.09 -11.54 8.20
N ARG A 145 4.12 -11.00 6.98
CA ARG A 145 4.97 -9.84 6.63
C ARG A 145 4.60 -8.58 7.41
N PRO A 146 3.31 -8.22 7.60
CA PRO A 146 2.93 -7.10 8.45
C PRO A 146 3.45 -7.22 9.89
N TRP A 147 3.58 -8.42 10.45
CA TRP A 147 4.12 -8.62 11.79
C TRP A 147 5.62 -8.32 11.88
N LEU A 148 6.39 -8.52 10.81
CA LEU A 148 7.78 -8.05 10.72
C LEU A 148 7.85 -6.52 10.77
N ASP A 149 6.92 -5.85 10.11
CA ASP A 149 6.82 -4.39 10.11
C ASP A 149 6.38 -3.84 11.48
N VAL A 150 5.48 -4.53 12.19
CA VAL A 150 5.12 -4.22 13.58
C VAL A 150 6.36 -4.32 14.48
N ALA A 151 7.13 -5.40 14.35
CA ALA A 151 8.35 -5.58 15.12
C ALA A 151 9.36 -4.46 14.86
N ALA A 152 9.56 -4.08 13.59
CA ALA A 152 10.47 -3.00 13.22
C ALA A 152 10.03 -1.65 13.80
N ALA A 153 8.74 -1.33 13.75
CA ALA A 153 8.20 -0.10 14.32
C ALA A 153 8.34 -0.05 15.85
N ARG A 154 8.10 -1.17 16.55
CA ARG A 154 8.28 -1.28 18.00
C ARG A 154 9.74 -1.21 18.43
N GLU A 155 10.66 -1.81 17.67
CA GLU A 155 12.10 -1.71 17.92
C GLU A 155 12.54 -0.24 17.88
N LYS A 156 12.06 0.53 16.89
CA LYS A 156 12.36 1.97 16.76
C LYS A 156 11.81 2.82 17.90
N GLN A 157 10.76 2.37 18.58
CA GLN A 157 10.20 3.00 19.78
C GLN A 157 10.92 2.56 21.07
N GLY A 158 11.82 1.57 21.02
CA GLY A 158 12.42 0.95 22.20
C GLY A 158 11.50 -0.07 22.90
N ALA A 159 10.35 -0.40 22.32
CA ALA A 159 9.39 -1.38 22.85
C ALA A 159 9.83 -2.82 22.53
N LEU A 160 11.00 -3.22 23.06
CA LEU A 160 11.69 -4.45 22.67
C LEU A 160 10.90 -5.73 22.97
N ALA A 161 10.18 -5.80 24.10
CA ALA A 161 9.32 -6.94 24.43
C ALA A 161 8.22 -7.12 23.38
N GLY A 162 7.50 -6.04 23.05
CA GLY A 162 6.47 -6.08 22.02
C GLY A 162 7.01 -6.35 20.61
N ALA A 163 8.26 -5.97 20.33
CA ALA A 163 8.93 -6.31 19.08
C ALA A 163 9.20 -7.82 18.98
N LEU A 164 9.66 -8.45 20.07
CA LEU A 164 9.85 -9.90 20.14
C LEU A 164 8.53 -10.67 19.98
N ASP A 165 7.44 -10.20 20.58
CA ASP A 165 6.11 -10.79 20.43
C ASP A 165 5.66 -10.77 18.96
N ALA A 166 5.85 -9.64 18.28
CA ALA A 166 5.53 -9.49 16.87
C ALA A 166 6.39 -10.42 15.98
N LEU A 167 7.69 -10.56 16.27
CA LEU A 167 8.56 -11.52 15.57
C LEU A 167 8.13 -12.97 15.80
N SER A 168 7.72 -13.30 17.01
CA SER A 168 7.18 -14.63 17.35
C SER A 168 5.91 -14.92 16.56
N ARG A 169 4.99 -13.95 16.48
CA ARG A 169 3.77 -14.06 15.69
C ARG A 169 4.09 -14.23 14.19
N ALA A 170 4.99 -13.41 13.64
CA ALA A 170 5.43 -13.57 12.26
C ALA A 170 5.95 -14.99 12.00
N ARG A 171 6.82 -15.51 12.87
CA ARG A 171 7.36 -16.87 12.76
C ARG A 171 6.28 -17.95 12.82
N SER A 172 5.28 -17.80 13.67
CA SER A 172 4.19 -18.79 13.79
C SER A 172 3.34 -18.90 12.52
N LEU A 173 3.27 -17.83 11.73
CA LEU A 173 2.52 -17.75 10.48
C LEU A 173 3.36 -18.14 9.25
N ASP A 174 4.69 -18.02 9.34
CA ASP A 174 5.65 -18.24 8.24
C ASP A 174 5.78 -19.72 7.80
N GLY A 175 5.27 -20.68 8.59
CA GLY A 175 5.43 -22.12 8.33
C GLY A 175 6.90 -22.58 8.22
N PRO A 176 7.18 -23.84 7.83
CA PRO A 176 8.55 -24.40 7.76
C PRO A 176 9.42 -23.80 6.65
N ALA A 177 8.88 -22.89 5.84
CA ALA A 177 9.58 -22.25 4.74
C ALA A 177 10.46 -21.10 5.26
N GLU A 178 11.69 -21.49 5.58
CA GLU A 178 12.91 -20.75 5.21
C GLU A 178 13.67 -20.07 6.35
N ALA A 179 14.65 -20.83 6.83
CA ALA A 179 15.75 -20.51 7.74
C ALA A 179 16.67 -19.32 7.32
N ARG A 180 16.20 -18.35 6.52
CA ARG A 180 17.00 -17.19 6.05
C ARG A 180 16.83 -15.91 6.87
N ARG A 181 15.95 -15.88 7.88
CA ARG A 181 15.65 -14.67 8.69
C ARG A 181 16.23 -14.65 10.13
N LEU A 182 17.14 -15.57 10.44
CA LEU A 182 17.79 -15.68 11.77
C LEU A 182 18.52 -14.38 12.21
N THR A 183 19.03 -13.57 11.27
CA THR A 183 19.84 -12.38 11.57
C THR A 183 19.10 -11.21 12.22
N THR A 184 17.79 -11.05 11.99
CA THR A 184 17.03 -9.93 12.61
C THR A 184 16.61 -10.26 14.04
N PHE A 185 16.22 -11.51 14.29
CA PHE A 185 15.82 -11.99 15.62
C PHE A 185 17.00 -12.01 16.61
N ASP A 186 18.15 -12.54 16.20
CA ASP A 186 19.33 -12.60 17.06
C ASP A 186 19.90 -11.22 17.41
N ARG A 187 19.78 -10.25 16.49
CA ARG A 187 20.20 -8.86 16.73
C ARG A 187 19.38 -8.18 17.82
N VAL A 188 18.06 -8.37 17.84
CA VAL A 188 17.18 -7.77 18.86
C VAL A 188 17.39 -8.46 20.20
N ARG A 189 17.56 -9.78 20.21
CA ARG A 189 17.83 -10.56 21.44
C ARG A 189 19.14 -10.16 22.13
N MET A 190 20.18 -9.85 21.38
CA MET A 190 21.48 -9.41 21.92
C MET A 190 21.48 -8.01 22.57
N ARG A 191 20.43 -7.20 22.35
CA ARG A 191 20.30 -5.86 22.97
C ARG A 191 19.55 -5.87 24.31
N LEU A 192 18.93 -6.99 24.65
CA LEU A 192 18.15 -7.17 25.88
C LEU A 192 18.94 -7.83 27.03
N ASN A 193 20.14 -8.34 26.73
CA ASN A 193 21.10 -8.85 27.70
C ASN A 193 22.22 -7.82 27.90
#